data_AF-A0A2E8YXW3-F1
#
_entry.id   AF-A0A2E8YXW3-F1
#
_cell.length_a   1.000
_cell.length_b   1.000
_cell.length_c   1.000
_cell.angle_alpha   90.00
_cell.angle_beta   90.00
_cell.angle_gamma   90.00
#
_symmetry.space_group_name_H-M   'P 1'
#
loop_
_entity.id
_entity.type
_entity.pdbx_description
1 polymer ?
#
loop_
_entity_poly.entity_id
_entity_poly.type
_entity_poly.pdbx_seq_one_letter_code
_entity_poly.pdbx_strand_id
1 'polypeptide(L)'
;MDTGDGPELCLGPVAESYPPQCSGPPVEGWDWASYRGTFDRVDDVRWGAYAVTGTWDGTTFTVAGAITAALYDAVAPEEPVHPDVEQPRDEAELQEIADDLGAVDGGLPGAQGAYADGERVLVDVLYDDGSLQEWADATYGVGAVVVTGALVDVG
;
A
#
# COMPACT_ATOMS: atom_id res chain seq x y z
N MET A 1 0.21 11.04 -7.85
CA MET A 1 0.76 12.39 -7.65
C MET A 1 1.83 12.63 -8.70
N ASP A 2 2.15 13.87 -9.06
CA ASP A 2 3.28 14.21 -9.91
C ASP A 2 3.79 15.58 -9.46
N THR A 3 5.02 15.64 -8.94
CA THR A 3 5.66 16.85 -8.41
C THR A 3 6.65 17.48 -9.39
N GLY A 4 6.79 16.92 -10.60
CA GLY A 4 7.72 17.36 -11.63
C GLY A 4 8.68 16.27 -12.13
N ASP A 5 8.87 15.21 -11.35
CA ASP A 5 9.76 14.07 -11.69
C ASP A 5 9.02 12.90 -12.37
N GLY A 6 7.70 13.05 -12.58
CA GLY A 6 6.83 12.04 -13.15
C GLY A 6 5.72 11.62 -12.19
N PRO A 7 4.73 10.84 -12.68
CA PRO A 7 3.65 10.38 -11.84
C PRO A 7 4.07 9.23 -10.93
N GLU A 8 3.60 9.27 -9.69
CA GLU A 8 3.77 8.27 -8.64
C GLU A 8 2.40 7.83 -8.08
N LEU A 9 2.29 6.57 -7.67
CA LEU A 9 1.11 6.04 -6.99
C LEU A 9 1.22 6.26 -5.49
N CYS A 10 0.32 7.07 -4.93
CA CYS A 10 0.26 7.25 -3.49
C CYS A 10 -0.54 6.11 -2.86
N LEU A 11 0.19 5.12 -2.35
CA LEU A 11 -0.37 3.90 -1.75
C LEU A 11 -0.27 3.87 -0.22
N GLY A 12 0.60 4.71 0.35
CA GLY A 12 0.72 4.93 1.80
C GLY A 12 -0.10 6.13 2.30
N PRO A 13 0.22 6.63 3.50
CA PRO A 13 -0.45 7.80 4.08
C PRO A 13 -0.36 9.04 3.16
N VAL A 14 -1.48 9.76 3.03
CA VAL A 14 -1.56 11.00 2.26
C VAL A 14 -1.83 12.16 3.22
N ALA A 15 -0.98 13.19 3.20
CA ALA A 15 -1.12 14.34 4.08
C ALA A 15 -2.34 15.20 3.73
N GLU A 16 -3.06 15.66 4.76
CA GLU A 16 -4.18 16.61 4.64
C GLU A 16 -3.69 18.04 4.33
N SER A 17 -3.13 18.24 3.14
CA SER A 17 -2.65 19.53 2.63
C SER A 17 -3.10 19.79 1.18
N TYR A 18 -2.86 21.00 0.67
CA TYR A 18 -3.21 21.37 -0.71
C TYR A 18 -2.06 22.17 -1.35
N PRO A 19 -1.20 21.55 -2.19
CA PRO A 19 -1.22 20.14 -2.63
C PRO A 19 -1.08 19.13 -1.48
N PRO A 20 -1.66 17.93 -1.59
CA PRO A 20 -1.37 16.84 -0.67
C PRO A 20 0.11 16.45 -0.80
N GLN A 21 0.63 15.78 0.22
CA GLN A 21 1.97 15.20 0.18
C GLN A 21 1.86 13.70 0.36
N CYS A 22 2.43 12.96 -0.58
CA CYS A 22 2.57 11.52 -0.53
C CYS A 22 3.71 11.12 -1.46
N SER A 23 4.22 9.91 -1.26
CA SER A 23 5.19 9.27 -2.14
C SER A 23 4.74 7.83 -2.38
N GLY A 24 5.34 7.20 -3.37
CA GLY A 24 5.14 5.79 -3.64
C GLY A 24 5.80 5.42 -4.96
N PRO A 25 5.49 4.25 -5.52
CA PRO A 25 6.20 3.79 -6.69
C PRO A 25 5.91 4.66 -7.92
N PRO A 26 6.90 4.82 -8.83
CA PRO A 26 6.70 5.47 -10.11
C PRO A 26 5.64 4.75 -10.95
N VAL A 27 5.01 5.53 -11.82
CA VAL A 27 3.93 5.08 -12.69
C VAL A 27 4.34 5.24 -14.15
N GLU A 28 4.29 4.13 -14.89
CA GLU A 28 4.47 4.13 -16.33
C GLU A 28 3.14 4.10 -17.08
N GLY A 29 3.12 4.67 -18.28
CA GLY A 29 1.93 4.71 -19.13
C GLY A 29 0.87 5.74 -18.73
N TRP A 30 1.11 6.55 -17.70
CA TRP A 30 0.18 7.60 -17.27
C TRP A 30 0.32 8.87 -18.11
N ASP A 31 -0.81 9.42 -18.59
CA ASP A 31 -0.88 10.69 -19.29
C ASP A 31 -1.96 11.61 -18.69
N TRP A 32 -1.52 12.67 -18.00
CA TRP A 32 -2.42 13.68 -17.44
C TRP A 32 -3.30 14.37 -18.48
N ALA A 33 -2.88 14.46 -19.75
CA ALA A 33 -3.68 15.10 -20.79
C ALA A 33 -4.95 14.29 -21.12
N SER A 34 -4.90 12.97 -20.94
CA SER A 34 -6.04 12.07 -21.14
C SER A 34 -7.11 12.19 -20.04
N TYR A 35 -6.78 12.79 -18.90
CA TYR A 35 -7.65 12.94 -17.72
C TYR A 35 -7.93 14.41 -17.36
N ARG A 36 -7.91 15.31 -18.36
CA ARG A 36 -8.16 16.74 -18.13
C ARG A 36 -9.52 16.98 -17.44
N GLY A 37 -9.49 17.77 -16.37
CA GLY A 37 -10.67 18.12 -15.59
C GLY A 37 -11.01 17.12 -14.47
N THR A 38 -10.22 16.07 -14.27
CA THR A 38 -10.41 15.09 -13.19
C THR A 38 -9.28 15.06 -12.18
N PHE A 39 -8.34 16.00 -12.26
CA PHE A 39 -7.23 16.18 -11.31
C PHE A 39 -7.10 17.65 -10.92
N ASP A 40 -6.52 17.88 -9.75
CA ASP A 40 -6.15 19.19 -9.27
C ASP A 40 -4.69 19.50 -9.62
N ARG A 41 -4.40 20.79 -9.74
CA ARG A 41 -3.06 21.29 -10.03
C ARG A 41 -2.81 22.61 -9.31
N VAL A 42 -1.64 22.70 -8.69
CA VAL A 42 -1.07 23.96 -8.20
C VAL A 42 0.38 23.99 -8.66
N ASP A 43 0.76 25.07 -9.34
CA ASP A 43 2.06 25.20 -10.00
C ASP A 43 2.37 23.98 -10.88
N ASP A 44 3.44 23.25 -10.61
CA ASP A 44 3.82 22.06 -11.38
C ASP A 44 3.33 20.74 -10.75
N VAL A 45 2.73 20.82 -9.56
CA VAL A 45 2.21 19.64 -8.85
C VAL A 45 0.83 19.27 -9.38
N ARG A 46 0.64 18.02 -9.78
CA ARG A 46 -0.63 17.43 -10.24
C ARG A 46 -1.02 16.23 -9.38
N TRP A 47 -2.30 16.13 -9.02
CA TRP A 47 -2.79 14.97 -8.27
C TRP A 47 -4.27 14.72 -8.52
N GLY A 48 -4.69 13.47 -8.40
CA GLY A 48 -6.09 13.09 -8.42
C GLY A 48 -6.24 11.67 -7.87
N ALA A 49 -7.49 11.31 -7.57
CA ALA A 49 -7.84 9.99 -7.04
C ALA A 49 -8.39 9.11 -8.16
N TYR A 50 -7.76 7.96 -8.37
CA TYR A 50 -8.06 7.03 -9.46
C TYR A 50 -8.03 5.60 -8.95
N ALA A 51 -8.93 4.77 -9.46
CA ALA A 51 -8.74 3.33 -9.44
C ALA A 51 -7.95 2.97 -10.70
N VAL A 52 -6.80 2.33 -10.52
CA VAL A 52 -5.90 1.93 -11.61
C VAL A 52 -5.78 0.42 -11.68
N THR A 53 -5.58 -0.08 -12.89
CA THR A 53 -5.27 -1.49 -13.19
C THR A 53 -4.06 -1.53 -14.11
N GLY A 54 -3.25 -2.58 -14.01
CA GLY A 54 -1.95 -2.60 -14.65
C GLY A 54 -1.10 -3.77 -14.21
N THR A 55 0.21 -3.64 -14.41
CA THR A 55 1.21 -4.61 -13.98
C THR A 55 2.17 -4.01 -12.98
N TRP A 56 2.56 -4.81 -12.00
CA TRP A 56 3.55 -4.47 -10.98
C TRP A 56 4.82 -5.32 -11.20
N ASP A 57 5.99 -4.68 -11.26
CA ASP A 57 7.28 -5.36 -11.45
C ASP A 57 8.11 -5.48 -10.16
N GLY A 58 7.56 -5.05 -9.02
CA GLY A 58 8.26 -4.94 -7.74
C GLY A 58 8.79 -3.53 -7.45
N THR A 59 8.84 -2.65 -8.44
CA THR A 59 9.36 -1.28 -8.30
C THR A 59 8.49 -0.22 -8.95
N THR A 60 7.88 -0.53 -10.10
CA THR A 60 7.16 0.39 -10.96
C THR A 60 5.81 -0.20 -11.31
N PHE A 61 4.77 0.63 -11.29
CA PHE A 61 3.44 0.23 -11.73
C PHE A 61 3.19 0.72 -13.15
N THR A 62 2.96 -0.20 -14.09
CA THR A 62 2.61 0.16 -15.47
C THR A 62 1.10 0.14 -15.65
N VAL A 63 0.50 1.29 -15.96
CA VAL A 63 -0.95 1.45 -16.09
C VAL A 63 -1.46 0.85 -17.39
N ALA A 64 -2.45 -0.05 -17.29
CA ALA A 64 -3.22 -0.57 -18.42
C ALA A 64 -4.60 0.10 -18.54
N GLY A 65 -5.18 0.54 -17.42
CA GLY A 65 -6.46 1.23 -17.40
C GLY A 65 -6.67 2.01 -16.11
N ALA A 66 -7.42 3.10 -16.18
CA ALA A 66 -7.78 3.88 -15.00
C ALA A 66 -9.15 4.52 -15.14
N ILE A 67 -9.83 4.67 -14.00
CA ILE A 67 -11.06 5.46 -13.87
C ILE A 67 -10.93 6.37 -12.65
N THR A 68 -11.68 7.47 -12.63
CA THR A 68 -11.70 8.34 -11.45
C THR A 68 -12.29 7.57 -10.28
N ALA A 69 -11.79 7.81 -9.07
CA ALA A 69 -12.30 7.16 -7.86
C ALA A 69 -13.82 7.39 -7.67
N ALA A 70 -14.34 8.54 -8.11
CA ALA A 70 -15.77 8.85 -8.07
C ALA A 70 -16.64 7.96 -8.99
N LEU A 71 -16.04 7.30 -9.99
CA LEU A 71 -16.72 6.35 -10.88
C LEU A 71 -16.48 4.89 -10.49
N TYR A 72 -15.56 4.64 -9.55
CA TYR A 72 -15.27 3.29 -9.09
C TYR A 72 -16.27 2.88 -8.02
N ASP A 73 -17.18 1.99 -8.39
CA ASP A 73 -18.09 1.33 -7.45
C ASP A 73 -17.44 0.00 -7.03
N ALA A 74 -16.56 0.08 -6.03
CA ALA A 74 -15.96 -1.12 -5.46
C ALA A 74 -17.05 -1.90 -4.72
N VAL A 75 -17.25 -3.16 -5.09
CA VAL A 75 -17.80 -4.11 -4.12
C VAL A 75 -16.79 -4.13 -2.99
N ALA A 76 -17.21 -3.73 -1.79
CA ALA A 76 -16.37 -3.83 -0.62
C ALA A 76 -15.80 -5.26 -0.59
N PRO A 77 -14.48 -5.43 -0.67
CA PRO A 77 -13.92 -6.77 -0.57
C PRO A 77 -14.41 -7.37 0.75
N GLU A 78 -14.72 -8.67 0.74
CA GLU A 78 -14.93 -9.37 2.00
C GLU A 78 -13.69 -9.14 2.85
N GLU A 79 -13.87 -8.69 4.10
CA GLU A 79 -12.75 -8.53 5.01
C GLU A 79 -11.98 -9.86 5.06
N PRO A 80 -10.67 -9.84 4.77
CA PRO A 80 -9.90 -11.06 4.75
C PRO A 80 -10.00 -11.72 6.12
N VAL A 81 -10.42 -12.98 6.14
CA VAL A 81 -10.47 -13.75 7.38
C VAL A 81 -9.04 -14.12 7.74
N HIS A 82 -8.49 -13.44 8.74
CA HIS A 82 -7.19 -13.76 9.27
C HIS A 82 -7.28 -15.01 10.17
N PRO A 83 -6.26 -15.88 10.19
CA PRO A 83 -6.22 -16.98 11.13
C PRO A 83 -6.15 -16.45 12.58
N ASP A 84 -6.64 -17.27 13.50
CA ASP A 84 -6.45 -17.05 14.94
C ASP A 84 -4.95 -17.08 15.27
N VAL A 85 -4.53 -16.26 16.24
CA VAL A 85 -3.14 -16.26 16.70
C VAL A 85 -2.84 -17.56 17.45
N GLU A 86 -1.94 -18.38 16.92
CA GLU A 86 -1.57 -19.65 17.54
C GLU A 86 -0.77 -19.47 18.83
N GLN A 87 0.07 -18.43 18.89
CA GLN A 87 0.99 -18.15 19.99
C GLN A 87 0.86 -16.69 20.43
N PRO A 88 0.05 -16.42 21.48
CA PRO A 88 -0.08 -15.07 22.02
C PRO A 88 1.25 -14.52 22.51
N ARG A 89 1.45 -13.24 22.28
CA ARG A 89 2.60 -12.45 22.72
C ARG A 89 2.16 -11.34 23.65
N ASP A 90 3.09 -10.82 24.43
CA ASP A 90 2.82 -9.60 25.18
C ASP A 90 2.96 -8.35 24.29
N GLU A 91 2.41 -7.23 24.77
CA GLU A 91 2.39 -5.96 24.04
C GLU A 91 3.80 -5.45 23.70
N ALA A 92 4.79 -5.71 24.56
CA ALA A 92 6.15 -5.26 24.33
C ALA A 92 6.81 -6.03 23.19
N GLU A 93 6.59 -7.36 23.13
CA GLU A 93 7.07 -8.19 22.02
C GLU A 93 6.38 -7.84 20.70
N LEU A 94 5.07 -7.58 20.70
CA LEU A 94 4.35 -7.14 19.50
C LEU A 94 4.88 -5.79 18.99
N GLN A 95 5.17 -4.84 19.89
CA GLN A 95 5.73 -3.55 19.50
C GLN A 95 7.15 -3.70 18.94
N GLU A 96 7.98 -4.56 19.53
CA GLU A 96 9.33 -4.84 19.00
C GLU A 96 9.26 -5.41 17.58
N ILE A 97 8.36 -6.37 17.33
CA ILE A 97 8.13 -6.92 15.98
C ILE A 97 7.64 -5.83 15.01
N ALA A 98 6.70 -4.97 15.43
CA ALA A 98 6.21 -3.88 14.59
C ALA A 98 7.32 -2.88 14.23
N ASP A 99 8.15 -2.48 15.20
CA ASP A 99 9.26 -1.57 14.99
C ASP A 99 10.31 -2.17 14.03
N ASP A 100 10.61 -3.46 14.17
CA ASP A 100 11.53 -4.18 13.30
C ASP A 100 11.00 -4.27 11.86
N LEU A 101 9.73 -4.67 11.69
CA LEU A 101 9.12 -4.82 10.36
C LEU A 101 8.94 -3.46 9.65
N GLY A 102 8.67 -2.39 10.41
CA GLY A 102 8.50 -1.03 9.88
C GLY A 102 9.80 -0.24 9.71
N ALA A 103 10.96 -0.81 10.07
CA ALA A 103 12.23 -0.12 9.98
C ALA A 103 12.59 0.24 8.53
N VAL A 104 13.02 1.49 8.31
CA VAL A 104 13.46 1.97 6.98
C VAL A 104 14.61 1.14 6.42
N ASP A 105 15.56 0.79 7.29
CA ASP A 105 16.70 -0.05 6.97
C ASP A 105 16.52 -1.42 7.63
N GLY A 106 16.42 -2.47 6.82
CA GLY A 106 16.34 -3.85 7.31
C GLY A 106 14.95 -4.34 7.72
N GLY A 107 13.92 -3.50 7.60
CA GLY A 107 12.52 -3.91 7.78
C GLY A 107 11.97 -4.71 6.59
N LEU A 108 10.67 -4.98 6.63
CA LEU A 108 10.01 -5.78 5.61
C LEU A 108 10.02 -5.04 4.25
N PRO A 109 10.46 -5.69 3.15
CA PRO A 109 10.50 -5.05 1.85
C PRO A 109 9.15 -4.49 1.43
N GLY A 110 9.12 -3.20 1.06
CA GLY A 110 7.90 -2.54 0.62
C GLY A 110 6.94 -2.12 1.74
N ALA A 111 7.32 -2.27 3.02
CA ALA A 111 6.52 -1.78 4.14
C ALA A 111 6.23 -0.29 4.03
N GLN A 112 4.95 0.06 4.18
CA GLN A 112 4.44 1.43 4.28
C GLN A 112 4.16 1.81 5.74
N GLY A 113 3.95 0.81 6.60
CA GLY A 113 3.77 0.96 8.03
C GLY A 113 3.60 -0.40 8.70
N ALA A 114 3.91 -0.47 10.00
CA ALA A 114 3.71 -1.64 10.84
C ALA A 114 3.23 -1.19 12.23
N TYR A 115 2.28 -1.92 12.83
CA TYR A 115 1.72 -1.56 14.12
C TYR A 115 1.15 -2.78 14.85
N ALA A 116 1.28 -2.79 16.18
CA ALA A 116 0.61 -3.76 17.04
C ALA A 116 -0.83 -3.34 17.32
N ASP A 117 -1.78 -4.27 17.20
CA ASP A 117 -3.20 -4.02 17.50
C ASP A 117 -3.65 -4.54 18.88
N GLY A 118 -2.71 -5.10 19.65
CA GLY A 118 -2.92 -5.70 20.96
C GLY A 118 -3.03 -7.23 20.94
N GLU A 119 -3.20 -7.85 19.76
CA GLU A 119 -3.23 -9.31 19.59
C GLU A 119 -2.16 -9.79 18.60
N ARG A 120 -1.91 -9.01 17.55
CA ARG A 120 -1.00 -9.31 16.45
C ARG A 120 -0.33 -8.03 15.94
N VAL A 121 0.57 -8.19 14.98
CA VAL A 121 1.15 -7.07 14.22
C VAL A 121 0.49 -7.01 12.84
N LEU A 122 0.07 -5.82 12.44
CA LEU A 122 -0.42 -5.52 11.11
C LEU A 122 0.67 -4.76 10.36
N VAL A 123 0.98 -5.21 9.14
CA VAL A 123 1.99 -4.57 8.27
C VAL A 123 1.37 -4.30 6.92
N ASP A 124 1.35 -3.02 6.54
CA ASP A 124 0.93 -2.59 5.22
C ASP A 124 2.15 -2.58 4.30
N VAL A 125 2.07 -3.26 3.16
CA VAL A 125 3.13 -3.33 2.13
C VAL A 125 2.60 -2.86 0.77
N LEU A 126 3.49 -2.53 -0.16
CA LEU A 126 3.08 -2.17 -1.52
C LEU A 126 2.35 -3.32 -2.22
N TYR A 127 2.87 -4.54 -2.12
CA TYR A 127 2.32 -5.74 -2.74
C TYR A 127 2.82 -6.98 -2.00
N ASP A 128 1.95 -7.97 -1.87
CA ASP A 128 2.29 -9.32 -1.44
C ASP A 128 1.55 -10.30 -2.34
N ASP A 129 2.27 -11.27 -2.92
CA ASP A 129 1.70 -12.40 -3.67
C ASP A 129 1.40 -13.60 -2.76
N GLY A 130 1.58 -13.41 -1.45
CA GLY A 130 1.45 -14.41 -0.39
C GLY A 130 2.81 -14.83 0.17
N SER A 131 3.91 -14.56 -0.53
CA SER A 131 5.24 -14.96 -0.08
C SER A 131 5.71 -14.24 1.19
N LEU A 132 5.31 -12.98 1.40
CA LEU A 132 5.61 -12.26 2.64
C LEU A 132 4.76 -12.79 3.80
N GLN A 133 3.47 -13.06 3.58
CA GLN A 133 2.63 -13.69 4.59
C GLN A 133 3.14 -15.08 5.00
N GLU A 134 3.52 -15.93 4.04
CA GLU A 134 4.11 -17.25 4.32
C GLU A 134 5.41 -17.15 5.13
N TRP A 135 6.27 -16.18 4.79
CA TRP A 135 7.49 -15.91 5.56
C TRP A 135 7.17 -15.44 6.97
N ALA A 136 6.17 -14.56 7.13
CA ALA A 136 5.78 -14.03 8.42
C ALA A 136 5.21 -15.12 9.34
N ASP A 137 4.36 -15.99 8.82
CA ASP A 137 3.82 -17.14 9.55
C ASP A 137 4.91 -18.14 9.94
N ALA A 138 5.90 -18.37 9.06
CA ALA A 138 7.05 -19.23 9.38
C ALA A 138 7.99 -18.63 10.44
N THR A 139 8.10 -17.30 10.48
CA THR A 139 9.03 -16.57 11.35
C THR A 139 8.44 -16.30 12.72
N TYR A 140 7.20 -15.83 12.76
CA TYR A 140 6.52 -15.37 13.97
C TYR A 140 5.39 -16.32 14.42
N GLY A 141 5.06 -17.34 13.64
CA GLY A 141 3.91 -18.21 13.89
C GLY A 141 2.63 -17.67 13.26
N VAL A 142 1.73 -18.58 12.93
CA VAL A 142 0.51 -18.29 12.17
C VAL A 142 -0.33 -17.22 12.86
N GLY A 143 -0.71 -16.20 12.10
CA GLY A 143 -1.62 -15.12 12.54
C GLY A 143 -0.98 -14.05 13.42
N ALA A 144 0.27 -14.24 13.86
CA ALA A 144 0.98 -13.26 14.69
C ALA A 144 1.33 -11.96 13.93
N VAL A 145 1.54 -12.08 12.61
CA VAL A 145 1.78 -10.96 11.72
C VAL A 145 0.86 -11.13 10.52
N VAL A 146 0.14 -10.06 10.17
CA VAL A 146 -0.72 -10.00 8.98
C VAL A 146 -0.13 -8.98 8.02
N VAL A 147 0.16 -9.43 6.80
CA VAL A 147 0.66 -8.60 5.71
C VAL A 147 -0.51 -8.20 4.81
N THR A 148 -0.67 -6.90 4.60
CA THR A 148 -1.73 -6.34 3.75
C THR A 148 -1.11 -5.56 2.59
N GLY A 149 -1.35 -6.00 1.36
CA GLY A 149 -0.89 -5.32 0.16
C GLY A 149 -1.81 -4.17 -0.26
N ALA A 150 -1.23 -3.02 -0.60
CA ALA A 150 -1.96 -1.90 -1.20
C ALA A 150 -2.36 -2.19 -2.66
N LEU A 151 -1.50 -2.89 -3.39
CA LEU A 151 -1.82 -3.48 -4.69
C LEU A 151 -2.37 -4.89 -4.49
N VAL A 152 -3.43 -5.21 -5.23
CA VAL A 152 -4.08 -6.52 -5.21
C VAL A 152 -4.19 -7.07 -6.62
N ASP A 153 -4.05 -8.40 -6.75
CA ASP A 153 -4.24 -9.06 -8.04
C ASP A 153 -5.71 -9.00 -8.48
N VAL A 154 -5.91 -8.68 -9.75
CA VAL A 154 -7.22 -8.73 -10.41
C VAL A 154 -7.32 -10.05 -11.18
N GLY A 155 -8.33 -10.86 -10.83
CA GLY A 155 -8.57 -12.19 -11.44
C GLY A 155 -9.14 -12.17 -12.85
#